data_AF-A0A7X7SFS3-F1
#
_entry.id   AF-A0A7X7SFS3-F1
#
_cell.length_a   1.000
_cell.length_b   1.000
_cell.length_c   1.000
_cell.angle_alpha   90.00
_cell.angle_beta   90.00
_cell.angle_gamma   90.00
#
_symmetry.space_group_name_H-M   'P 1'
#
loop_
_entity.id
_entity.type
_entity.pdbx_description
1 polymer ?
#
loop_
_entity_poly.entity_id
_entity_poly.type
_entity_poly.pdbx_seq_one_letter_code
_entity_poly.pdbx_strand_id
1 'polypeptide(L)'
;MMLRNLRAFFTKLFTPPARLLLRLGISPDVVTLIGTLGVMFGALYFFPRGELFIGVMVITAFVFADLLDGTMARMAGRSSKWGSFLDSTLDRLADAAVFAGLVLYFTGQEDRLLDA
;
A
#
# COMPACT_ATOMS: atom_id res chain seq x y z
N MET A 1 -3.06 6.80 25.61
CA MET A 1 -2.83 8.24 25.33
C MET A 1 -1.94 8.46 24.11
N MET A 2 -0.84 7.71 23.96
CA MET A 2 0.15 7.85 22.86
C MET A 2 -0.44 7.64 21.44
N LEU A 3 -1.27 6.61 21.23
CA LEU A 3 -1.86 6.31 19.91
C LEU A 3 -2.85 7.38 19.40
N ARG A 4 -3.53 8.10 20.30
CA ARG A 4 -4.44 9.20 19.92
C ARG A 4 -3.67 10.38 19.33
N ASN A 5 -2.49 10.67 19.88
CA ASN A 5 -1.64 11.78 19.41
C ASN A 5 -1.03 11.46 18.04
N LEU A 6 -0.60 10.22 17.84
CA LEU A 6 -0.06 9.75 16.56
C LEU A 6 -1.11 9.79 15.44
N ARG A 7 -2.33 9.29 15.73
CA ARG A 7 -3.45 9.33 14.78
C ARG A 7 -3.84 10.77 14.42
N ALA A 8 -3.85 11.66 15.40
CA ALA A 8 -4.13 13.08 15.17
C ALA A 8 -3.05 13.77 14.32
N PHE A 9 -1.77 13.43 14.55
CA PHE A 9 -0.65 13.91 13.75
C PHE A 9 -0.79 13.47 12.29
N PHE A 10 -0.95 12.17 12.04
CA PHE A 10 -1.11 11.65 10.68
C PHE A 10 -2.36 12.22 10.00
N THR A 11 -3.49 12.32 10.71
CA THR A 11 -4.68 12.94 10.13
C THR A 11 -4.40 14.37 9.67
N LYS A 12 -3.70 15.18 10.47
CA LYS A 12 -3.31 16.54 10.07
C LYS A 12 -2.36 16.55 8.87
N LEU A 13 -1.38 15.64 8.84
CA LEU A 13 -0.41 15.53 7.77
C LEU A 13 -1.07 15.14 6.43
N PHE A 14 -2.02 14.20 6.46
CA PHE A 14 -2.69 13.67 5.27
C PHE A 14 -3.94 14.47 4.84
N THR A 15 -4.44 15.38 5.68
CA THR A 15 -5.63 16.21 5.33
C THR A 15 -5.41 17.11 4.09
N PRO A 16 -4.28 17.84 3.94
CA PRO A 16 -4.05 18.66 2.75
C PRO A 16 -4.06 17.86 1.42
N PRO A 17 -3.28 16.77 1.26
CA PRO A 17 -3.34 15.98 0.03
C PRO A 17 -4.71 15.32 -0.16
N ALA A 18 -5.36 14.82 0.90
CA ALA A 18 -6.71 14.26 0.80
C ALA A 18 -7.71 15.28 0.25
N ARG A 19 -7.66 16.53 0.75
CA ARG A 19 -8.52 17.62 0.27
C ARG A 19 -8.28 17.93 -1.20
N LEU A 20 -7.01 17.96 -1.62
CA LEU A 20 -6.64 18.23 -3.00
C LEU A 20 -7.18 17.14 -3.94
N LEU A 21 -6.95 15.87 -3.62
CA LEU A 21 -7.41 14.75 -4.43
C LEU A 21 -8.94 14.73 -4.57
N LEU A 22 -9.67 14.98 -3.48
CA LEU A 22 -11.13 15.10 -3.53
C LEU A 22 -11.59 16.28 -4.40
N ARG A 23 -10.90 17.43 -4.34
CA ARG A 23 -11.18 18.59 -5.22
C ARG A 23 -10.93 18.29 -6.70
N LEU A 24 -9.97 17.41 -6.99
CA LEU A 24 -9.69 16.91 -8.34
C LEU A 24 -10.68 15.82 -8.79
N GLY A 25 -11.66 15.45 -7.96
CA GLY A 25 -12.65 14.43 -8.28
C GLY A 25 -12.15 13.00 -8.15
N ILE A 26 -10.97 12.79 -7.55
CA ILE A 26 -10.39 11.46 -7.32
C ILE A 26 -11.10 10.82 -6.13
N SER A 27 -11.64 9.61 -6.33
CA SER A 27 -12.31 8.86 -5.26
C SER A 27 -11.29 8.17 -4.34
N PRO A 28 -11.68 7.88 -3.07
CA PRO A 28 -10.85 7.07 -2.17
C PRO A 28 -10.46 5.72 -2.78
N ASP A 29 -11.42 5.04 -3.42
CA ASP A 29 -11.23 3.73 -4.08
C ASP A 29 -10.09 3.73 -5.11
N VAL A 30 -9.88 4.85 -5.83
CA VAL A 30 -8.78 4.98 -6.80
C VAL A 30 -7.43 5.05 -6.08
N VAL A 31 -7.37 5.74 -4.94
CA VAL A 31 -6.16 5.83 -4.12
C VAL A 31 -5.80 4.46 -3.54
N THR A 32 -6.79 3.72 -3.03
CA THR A 32 -6.61 2.33 -2.55
C THR A 32 -6.04 1.46 -3.67
N LEU A 33 -6.66 1.48 -4.86
CA LEU A 33 -6.21 0.69 -6.00
C LEU A 33 -4.77 1.00 -6.41
N ILE A 34 -4.40 2.28 -6.49
CA ILE A 34 -3.04 2.70 -6.84
C ILE A 34 -2.04 2.28 -5.75
N GLY A 35 -2.42 2.42 -4.48
CA GLY A 35 -1.65 1.94 -3.32
C GLY A 35 -1.30 0.47 -3.46
N THR A 36 -2.32 -0.37 -3.62
CA THR A 36 -2.17 -1.82 -3.79
C THR A 36 -1.31 -2.18 -4.99
N LEU A 37 -1.55 -1.55 -6.15
CA LEU A 37 -0.73 -1.80 -7.34
C LEU A 37 0.74 -1.42 -7.13
N GLY A 38 1.00 -0.33 -6.41
CA GLY A 38 2.35 0.08 -6.05
C GLY A 38 3.04 -0.90 -5.09
N VAL A 39 2.32 -1.44 -4.11
CA VAL A 39 2.82 -2.51 -3.23
C VAL A 39 3.14 -3.78 -4.03
N MET A 40 2.20 -4.23 -4.88
CA MET A 40 2.40 -5.40 -5.73
C MET A 40 3.59 -5.21 -6.68
N PHE A 41 3.73 -4.03 -7.28
CA PHE A 41 4.87 -3.69 -8.11
C PHE A 41 6.17 -3.73 -7.29
N GLY A 42 6.20 -3.10 -6.13
CA GLY A 42 7.34 -3.11 -5.21
C GLY A 42 7.82 -4.53 -4.88
N ALA A 43 6.89 -5.40 -4.51
CA ALA A 43 7.19 -6.78 -4.14
C ALA A 43 7.60 -7.63 -5.35
N LEU A 44 6.75 -7.71 -6.37
CA LEU A 44 6.90 -8.65 -7.48
C LEU A 44 7.98 -8.23 -8.49
N TYR A 45 8.32 -6.94 -8.53
CA TYR A 45 9.42 -6.46 -9.36
C TYR A 45 10.76 -6.55 -8.62
N PHE A 46 10.89 -5.94 -7.45
CA PHE A 46 12.22 -5.78 -6.85
C PHE A 46 12.70 -7.02 -6.10
N PHE A 47 11.82 -7.76 -5.43
CA PHE A 47 12.26 -8.90 -4.62
C PHE A 47 12.89 -10.02 -5.45
N PRO A 48 12.30 -10.51 -6.55
CA PRO A 48 12.92 -11.57 -7.36
C PRO A 48 14.28 -11.19 -7.95
N ARG A 49 14.58 -9.88 -8.07
CA ARG A 49 15.87 -9.35 -8.55
C ARG A 49 16.92 -9.23 -7.45
N GLY A 50 16.55 -9.47 -6.20
CA GLY A 50 17.41 -9.28 -5.02
C GLY A 50 17.53 -7.82 -4.56
N GLU A 51 16.75 -6.91 -5.13
CA GLU A 51 16.74 -5.49 -4.77
C GLU A 51 15.82 -5.24 -3.55
N LEU A 52 16.01 -6.01 -2.48
CA LEU A 52 15.10 -6.03 -1.33
C LEU A 52 14.90 -4.65 -0.69
N PHE A 53 15.98 -3.89 -0.50
CA PHE A 53 15.90 -2.57 0.11
C PHE A 53 15.06 -1.61 -0.71
N ILE A 54 15.25 -1.58 -2.04
CA ILE A 54 14.47 -0.72 -2.94
C ILE A 54 13.01 -1.17 -2.94
N GLY A 55 12.75 -2.49 -3.03
CA GLY A 55 11.41 -3.04 -2.95
C GLY A 55 10.68 -2.64 -1.66
N VAL A 56 11.34 -2.74 -0.51
CA VAL A 56 10.79 -2.33 0.79
C VAL A 56 10.50 -0.83 0.82
N MET A 57 11.39 0.02 0.29
CA MET A 57 11.17 1.46 0.22
C MET A 57 9.97 1.82 -0.67
N VAL A 58 9.81 1.14 -1.81
CA VAL A 58 8.65 1.31 -2.71
C VAL A 58 7.36 0.88 -2.01
N ILE A 59 7.32 -0.32 -1.44
CA ILE A 59 6.16 -0.83 -0.69
C ILE A 59 5.79 0.16 0.43
N THR A 60 6.76 0.61 1.22
CA THR A 60 6.54 1.55 2.33
C THR A 60 5.94 2.87 1.84
N ALA A 61 6.40 3.39 0.70
CA ALA A 61 5.84 4.61 0.12
C ALA A 61 4.35 4.46 -0.24
N PHE A 62 3.97 3.29 -0.77
CA PHE A 62 2.59 3.03 -1.20
C PHE A 62 1.64 2.60 -0.07
N VAL A 63 2.12 2.01 1.03
CA VAL A 63 1.30 1.72 2.22
C VAL A 63 0.69 2.99 2.83
N PHE A 64 1.33 4.16 2.64
CA PHE A 64 0.74 5.43 3.07
C PHE A 64 -0.53 5.83 2.28
N ALA A 65 -0.82 5.18 1.14
CA ALA A 65 -2.06 5.38 0.39
C ALA A 65 -3.30 5.01 1.22
N ASP A 66 -3.23 3.98 2.08
CA ASP A 66 -4.35 3.55 2.93
C ASP A 66 -4.66 4.57 4.05
N LEU A 67 -3.63 5.29 4.52
CA LEU A 67 -3.85 6.41 5.45
C LEU A 67 -4.52 7.59 4.74
N LEU A 68 -4.19 7.79 3.47
CA LEU A 68 -4.71 8.86 2.63
C LEU A 68 -6.16 8.59 2.22
N ASP A 69 -6.47 7.41 1.70
CA ASP A 69 -7.82 7.03 1.26
C ASP A 69 -8.81 7.00 2.43
N GLY A 70 -8.40 6.53 3.62
CA GLY A 70 -9.25 6.51 4.80
C GLY A 70 -9.52 7.94 5.30
N THR A 71 -8.56 8.84 5.11
CA THR A 71 -8.75 10.27 5.38
C THR A 71 -9.70 10.89 4.34
N MET A 72 -9.57 10.55 3.06
CA MET A 72 -10.47 11.00 2.00
C MET A 72 -11.90 10.49 2.21
N ALA A 73 -12.10 9.21 2.54
CA ALA A 73 -13.40 8.60 2.79
C ALA A 73 -14.13 9.29 3.96
N ARG A 74 -13.41 9.56 5.05
CA ARG A 74 -13.93 10.33 6.19
C ARG A 74 -14.32 11.75 5.79
N MET A 75 -13.48 12.44 5.02
CA MET A 75 -13.75 13.81 4.57
C MET A 75 -14.92 13.90 3.59
N ALA A 76 -15.08 12.90 2.72
CA ALA A 76 -16.16 12.83 1.75
C ALA A 76 -17.50 12.37 2.39
N GLY A 77 -17.51 12.05 3.68
CA GLY A 77 -18.68 11.47 4.36
C GLY A 77 -19.08 10.10 3.81
N ARG A 78 -18.16 9.41 3.11
CA ARG A 78 -18.42 8.13 2.46
C ARG A 78 -17.92 7.00 3.35
N SER A 79 -18.86 6.41 4.09
CA SER A 79 -18.73 5.10 4.74
C SER A 79 -19.62 4.14 3.97
N SER A 80 -19.04 3.26 3.15
CA SER A 80 -19.80 2.33 2.32
C SER A 80 -19.34 0.89 2.56
N LYS A 81 -20.28 -0.05 2.48
CA LYS A 81 -19.96 -1.50 2.51
C LYS A 81 -19.01 -1.88 1.37
N TRP A 82 -19.15 -1.21 0.23
CA TRP A 82 -18.28 -1.41 -0.94
C TRP A 82 -16.84 -1.01 -0.65
N GLY A 83 -16.60 0.20 -0.13
CA GLY A 83 -15.25 0.67 0.18
C GLY A 83 -14.56 -0.24 1.19
N SER A 84 -15.28 -0.65 2.24
CA SER A 84 -14.75 -1.61 3.22
C SER A 84 -14.46 -2.98 2.61
N PHE A 85 -15.27 -3.46 1.66
CA PHE A 85 -15.01 -4.72 0.95
C PHE A 85 -13.77 -4.61 0.05
N LEU A 86 -13.66 -3.50 -0.71
CA LEU A 86 -12.56 -3.24 -1.62
C LEU A 86 -11.22 -3.13 -0.89
N ASP A 87 -11.13 -2.24 0.10
CA ASP A 87 -9.99 -2.03 1.00
C ASP A 87 -9.51 -3.38 1.56
N SER A 88 -10.46 -4.12 2.16
CA SER A 88 -10.16 -5.41 2.71
C SER A 88 -9.62 -6.38 1.65
N THR A 89 -10.25 -6.50 0.48
CA THR A 89 -9.84 -7.45 -0.56
C THR A 89 -8.45 -7.12 -1.12
N LEU A 90 -8.19 -5.84 -1.36
CA LEU A 90 -6.93 -5.35 -1.88
C LEU A 90 -5.78 -5.53 -0.90
N ASP A 91 -6.00 -5.40 0.41
CA ASP A 91 -5.00 -5.74 1.43
C ASP A 91 -4.50 -7.18 1.29
N ARG A 92 -5.40 -8.15 1.07
CA ARG A 92 -4.99 -9.57 0.92
C ARG A 92 -4.17 -9.76 -0.35
N LEU A 93 -4.49 -9.04 -1.42
CA LEU A 93 -3.71 -9.10 -2.66
C LEU A 93 -2.32 -8.49 -2.48
N ALA A 94 -2.22 -7.37 -1.77
CA ALA A 94 -0.94 -6.77 -1.40
C ALA A 94 -0.09 -7.73 -0.55
N ASP A 95 -0.66 -8.29 0.52
CA ASP A 95 0.02 -9.26 1.38
C ASP A 95 0.48 -10.49 0.59
N ALA A 96 -0.41 -11.07 -0.22
CA ALA A 96 -0.09 -12.22 -1.07
C ALA A 96 1.06 -11.91 -2.03
N ALA A 97 1.10 -10.70 -2.62
CA ALA A 97 2.18 -10.27 -3.51
C ALA A 97 3.52 -10.10 -2.78
N VAL A 98 3.51 -9.54 -1.56
CA VAL A 98 4.70 -9.44 -0.71
C VAL A 98 5.27 -10.82 -0.40
N PHE A 99 4.44 -11.75 0.06
CA PHE A 99 4.88 -13.13 0.34
C PHE A 99 5.34 -13.85 -0.93
N ALA A 100 4.62 -13.72 -2.04
CA ALA A 100 5.01 -14.32 -3.31
C ALA A 100 6.36 -13.77 -3.82
N GLY A 101 6.58 -12.46 -3.73
CA GLY A 101 7.84 -11.83 -4.11
C GLY A 101 9.03 -12.34 -3.28
N LEU A 102 8.82 -12.56 -1.97
CA LEU A 102 9.84 -13.14 -1.09
C LEU A 102 10.11 -14.61 -1.43
N VAL A 103 9.07 -15.41 -1.70
CA VAL A 103 9.24 -16.81 -2.14
C VAL A 103 10.08 -16.85 -3.42
N LEU A 104 9.73 -16.04 -4.43
CA LEU A 104 10.47 -15.96 -5.69
C LEU A 104 11.94 -15.55 -5.49
N TYR A 105 12.21 -14.64 -4.55
CA TYR A 105 13.57 -14.24 -4.20
C TYR A 105 14.38 -15.42 -3.64
N PHE A 106 13.84 -16.15 -2.66
CA PHE A 106 14.57 -17.25 -2.01
C PHE A 106 14.71 -18.47 -2.92
N THR A 107 13.67 -18.83 -3.68
CA THR A 107 13.76 -19.96 -4.64
C THR A 107 14.75 -19.66 -5.77
N GLY A 108 14.76 -18.42 -6.28
CA GLY A 108 15.73 -18.02 -7.31
C GLY A 108 17.19 -17.97 -6.81
N GLN A 109 17.42 -17.88 -5.50
CA GLN A 109 18.76 -18.02 -4.92
C GLN A 109 19.21 -19.47 -4.84
N GLU A 110 18.30 -20.39 -4.51
CA GLU A 110 18.59 -21.83 -4.45
C GLU A 110 19.07 -22.35 -5.81
N ASP A 111 18.37 -22.04 -6.90
CA ASP A 111 18.78 -22.39 -8.27
C ASP A 111 20.20 -21.86 -8.58
N ARG A 112 20.47 -20.60 -8.23
CA ARG A 112 21.76 -19.95 -8.50
C ARG A 112 22.92 -20.52 -7.66
N LEU A 113 22.62 -21.13 -6.50
CA LEU A 113 23.61 -21.81 -5.66
C LEU A 113 23.87 -23.25 -6.13
N LEU A 114 22.87 -23.92 -6.72
CA LEU A 114 23.01 -25.26 -7.29
C LEU A 114 23.76 -25.24 -8.64
N ASP A 115 23.69 -24.13 -9.37
CA ASP A 115 24.38 -23.92 -10.65
C ASP A 115 25.84 -23.41 -10.53
N ALA A 116 26.34 -23.13 -9.32
CA ALA A 116 27.67 -22.56 -9.04
C ALA A 116 28.68 -23.59 -8.55
#